data_AF-A0A379T5M6-F1
#
_entry.id   AF-A0A379T5M6-F1
#
_cell.length_a   1.000
_cell.length_b   1.000
_cell.length_c   1.000
_cell.angle_alpha   90.00
_cell.angle_beta   90.00
_cell.angle_gamma   90.00
#
_symmetry.space_group_name_H-M   'P 1'
#
loop_
_entity.id
_entity.type
_entity.pdbx_description
1 polymer ?
#
loop_
_entity_poly.entity_id
_entity_poly.type
_entity_poly.pdbx_seq_one_letter_code
_entity_poly.pdbx_strand_id
1 'polypeptide(L)' 'MGEMFDGMSRVKKQQTVYGPLMEYIADNRIHAVSIKAYTPAEWGARS' A
#
# COMPACT_ATOMS: atom_id res chain seq x y z
N MET A 1 -3.30 7.99 0.58
CA MET A 1 -3.49 8.63 -0.74
C MET A 1 -2.16 9.22 -1.15
N GLY A 2 -1.64 8.90 -2.34
CA GLY A 2 -0.38 9.47 -2.80
C GLY A 2 -0.22 9.31 -4.30
N GLU A 3 0.27 10.37 -4.96
CA GLU A 3 0.60 10.36 -6.39
C GLU A 3 1.72 9.35 -6.72
N MET A 4 2.53 8.98 -5.73
CA MET A 4 3.55 7.93 -5.88
C MET A 4 3.00 6.56 -6.32
N PHE A 5 1.69 6.33 -6.19
CA PHE A 5 1.04 5.11 -6.68
C PHE A 5 0.56 5.21 -8.13
N ASP A 6 0.61 6.40 -8.72
CA ASP A 6 0.19 6.61 -10.10
C ASP A 6 1.14 5.89 -11.07
N GLY A 7 0.57 5.27 -12.10
CA GLY A 7 1.31 4.42 -13.04
C GLY A 7 1.90 3.12 -12.46
N MET A 8 1.77 2.86 -11.15
CA MET A 8 2.26 1.61 -10.54
C MET A 8 1.27 0.45 -10.76
N SER A 9 1.81 -0.72 -11.10
CA SER A 9 1.02 -1.96 -11.10
C SER A 9 0.55 -2.32 -9.70
N ARG A 10 -0.55 -3.09 -9.60
CA ARG A 10 -1.11 -3.54 -8.30
C ARG A 10 -0.06 -4.24 -7.42
N VAL A 11 0.79 -5.08 -8.02
CA VAL A 11 1.85 -5.80 -7.30
C VAL A 11 2.91 -4.83 -6.79
N LYS A 12 3.31 -3.84 -7.60
CA LYS A 12 4.31 -2.84 -7.20
C LYS A 12 3.79 -1.93 -6.09
N LYS A 13 2.51 -1.51 -6.15
CA LYS A 13 1.83 -0.81 -5.05
C LYS A 13 1.93 -1.60 -3.73
N GLN A 14 1.67 -2.91 -3.77
CA GLN A 14 1.80 -3.76 -2.59
C GLN A 14 3.24 -3.87 -2.09
N GLN A 15 4.21 -4.13 -2.97
CA GLN A 15 5.63 -4.23 -2.59
C GLN A 15 6.14 -2.95 -1.94
N THR A 16 5.80 -1.77 -2.49
CA THR A 16 6.20 -0.47 -1.92
C THR A 16 5.67 -0.27 -0.51
N VAL A 17 4.45 -0.74 -0.20
CA VAL A 17 3.88 -0.63 1.15
C VAL A 17 4.42 -1.72 2.08
N TYR A 18 4.64 -2.94 1.57
CA TYR A 18 5.18 -4.04 2.38
C TYR A 18 6.67 -3.88 2.72
N GLY A 19 7.46 -3.20 1.90
CA GLY A 19 8.89 -2.97 2.11
C GLY A 19 9.24 -2.50 3.53
N PRO A 20 8.73 -1.35 4.00
CA PRO A 20 8.97 -0.88 5.37
C PRO A 20 8.22 -1.69 6.44
N LEU A 21 7.16 -2.42 6.07
CA LEU A 21 6.39 -3.22 7.03
C LEU A 21 7.01 -4.61 7.29
N MET A 22 7.90 -5.08 6.41
CA MET A 22 8.50 -6.41 6.53
C MET A 22 9.25 -6.62 7.83
N GLU A 23 9.97 -5.60 8.34
CA GLU A 23 10.68 -5.71 9.63
C GLU A 23 9.73 -5.98 10.81
N TYR A 24 8.55 -5.36 10.79
CA TYR A 24 7.56 -5.48 11.86
C TYR A 24 6.75 -6.77 11.76
N ILE A 25 6.52 -7.24 10.53
CA ILE A 25 5.88 -8.53 10.27
C ILE A 25 6.83 -9.67 10.67
N ALA A 26 8.11 -9.57 10.30
CA ALA A 26 9.13 -10.57 10.64
C ALA A 26 9.36 -10.65 12.17
N ASP A 27 9.27 -9.52 12.86
CA ASP A 27 9.36 -9.43 14.33
C ASP A 27 8.02 -9.72 15.03
N ASN A 28 7.00 -10.22 14.30
CA ASN A 28 5.67 -10.58 14.81
C ASN A 28 4.95 -9.46 15.59
N ARG A 29 5.38 -8.20 15.45
CA ARG A 29 4.70 -7.01 16.00
C ARG A 29 3.43 -6.68 15.23
N ILE A 30 3.34 -7.13 13.98
CA ILE A 30 2.16 -7.00 13.12
C ILE A 30 1.72 -8.39 12.68
N HIS A 31 0.60 -8.88 13.22
CA HIS A 31 0.07 -10.20 12.86
C HIS A 31 -0.63 -10.23 11.49
N ALA A 32 -1.35 -9.16 11.11
CA ALA A 32 -1.98 -9.05 9.81
C ALA A 32 -2.27 -7.59 9.44
N VAL A 33 -2.04 -7.23 8.18
CA VAL A 33 -2.41 -5.93 7.61
C VAL A 33 -3.09 -6.11 6.25
N SER A 34 -4.17 -5.34 6.04
CA SER A 34 -4.84 -5.22 4.75
C SER A 34 -4.55 -3.85 4.15
N ILE A 35 -3.79 -3.82 3.06
CA ILE A 35 -3.35 -2.57 2.42
C ILE A 35 -4.32 -2.18 1.32
N LYS A 36 -4.80 -0.94 1.37
CA LYS A 36 -5.55 -0.29 0.30
C LYS A 36 -4.77 0.95 -0.18
N ALA A 37 -4.05 0.80 -1.29
CA ALA A 37 -3.26 1.88 -1.89
C ALA A 37 -4.02 2.49 -3.06
N TYR A 38 -4.39 3.77 -2.92
CA TYR A 38 -5.12 4.53 -3.91
C TYR A 38 -4.37 5.82 -4.29
N THR A 39 -4.46 6.19 -5.57
CA THR A 39 -4.16 7.55 -6.03
C THR A 39 -5.26 8.52 -5.58
N PRO A 40 -4.98 9.84 -5.52
CA PRO A 40 -6.02 10.83 -5.23
C PRO A 40 -7.21 10.75 -6.20
N ALA A 41 -6.97 10.47 -7.48
CA ALA A 41 -8.01 10.30 -8.50
C ALA A 41 -8.85 9.03 -8.26
N GLU A 42 -8.21 7.90 -7.92
CA GLU A 42 -8.90 6.64 -7.59
C GLU A 42 -9.80 6.78 -6.34
N TRP A 43 -9.40 7.63 -5.38
CA TRP A 43 -10.21 7.92 -4.20
C TRP A 43 -11.40 8.84 -4.50
N GLY A 44 -11.19 9.86 -5.34
CA GLY A 44 -12.24 10.79 -5.75
C GLY A 44 -13.34 10.15 -6.61
N ALA A 45 -13.02 9.14 -7.43
CA ALA A 45 -13.98 8.41 -8.24
C ALA A 45 -14.94 7.50 -7.44
N ARG A 46 -14.82 7.50 -6.11
CA ARG A 46 -15.59 6.64 -5.20
C ARG A 46 -16.71 7.39 -4.45
N SER A 47 -16.93 8.68 -4.78
CA SER A 47 -18.02 9.52 -4.24
C SER A 47 -19.36 9.27 -4.91
#